data_AF-A0A6M5Z2P8-F1
#
_entry.id   AF-A0A6M5Z2P8-F1
#
_cell.length_a   1.000
_cell.length_b   1.000
_cell.length_c   1.000
_cell.angle_alpha   90.00
_cell.angle_beta   90.00
_cell.angle_gamma   90.00
#
_symmetry.space_group_name_H-M   'P 1'
#
loop_
_entity.id
_entity.type
_entity.pdbx_description
1 polymer ?
#
loop_
_entity_poly.entity_id
_entity_poly.type
_entity_poly.pdbx_seq_one_letter_code
_entity_poly.pdbx_strand_id
1 'polypeptide(L)'
;MGRKKVDAAAVSLTSLRAARLYRLLTLLGPGPQTRGFLLRRLKLDVRGFYRDLEALRTLDIKVTTTSDEARYALAGELDDALAKLPFPDPGLNVRDALELAKGSTAAHRKLKQRVNSFLNGPRGGPNKPR
;
A
#
# COMPACT_ATOMS: atom_id res chain seq x y z
N MET A 1 -5.00 -27.65 -2.59
CA MET A 1 -4.07 -26.52 -2.81
C MET A 1 -4.77 -25.23 -2.37
N GLY A 2 -4.38 -24.70 -1.20
CA GLY A 2 -5.13 -23.68 -0.48
C GLY A 2 -5.12 -22.31 -1.14
N ARG A 3 -6.29 -21.67 -1.22
CA ARG A 3 -6.41 -20.24 -1.53
C ARG A 3 -5.67 -19.49 -0.43
N LYS A 4 -4.53 -18.87 -0.76
CA LYS A 4 -3.81 -17.95 0.11
C LYS A 4 -4.78 -16.85 0.50
N LYS A 5 -5.30 -16.90 1.73
CA LYS A 5 -6.05 -15.79 2.33
C LYS A 5 -5.15 -14.57 2.23
N VAL A 6 -5.58 -13.58 1.45
CA VAL A 6 -4.99 -12.25 1.56
C VAL A 6 -5.43 -11.78 2.95
N ASP A 7 -4.49 -11.75 3.88
CA ASP A 7 -4.74 -11.49 5.29
C ASP A 7 -5.61 -10.25 5.50
N ALA A 8 -6.63 -10.39 6.34
CA ALA A 8 -7.47 -9.31 6.84
C ALA A 8 -6.68 -8.19 7.55
N ALA A 9 -5.36 -8.33 7.71
CA ALA A 9 -4.45 -7.28 8.14
C ALA A 9 -4.38 -6.09 7.15
N ALA A 10 -4.73 -6.30 5.87
CA ALA A 10 -4.82 -5.22 4.88
C ALA A 10 -6.02 -4.26 5.13
N VAL A 11 -6.93 -4.61 6.04
CA VAL A 11 -8.25 -3.96 6.21
C VAL A 11 -8.27 -2.84 7.28
N SER A 12 -7.18 -2.54 7.99
CA SER A 12 -7.22 -1.50 9.05
C SER A 12 -6.23 -0.35 8.87
N LEU A 13 -5.65 -0.17 7.69
CA LEU A 13 -4.89 1.05 7.42
C LEU A 13 -5.87 2.16 7.02
N THR A 14 -6.18 3.04 7.97
CA THR A 14 -7.02 4.20 7.70
C THR A 14 -6.44 5.07 6.58
N SER A 15 -7.27 5.80 5.86
CA SER A 15 -6.85 6.63 4.72
C SER A 15 -5.72 7.59 5.09
N LEU A 16 -5.78 8.16 6.29
CA LEU A 16 -4.75 9.03 6.85
C LEU A 16 -3.42 8.31 7.10
N ARG A 17 -3.46 7.05 7.56
CA ARG A 17 -2.24 6.27 7.81
C ARG A 17 -1.57 5.87 6.49
N ALA A 18 -2.33 5.48 5.47
CA ALA A 18 -1.75 5.11 4.17
C ALA A 18 -1.10 6.30 3.48
N ALA A 19 -1.77 7.47 3.52
CA ALA A 19 -1.21 8.71 2.99
C ALA A 19 0.11 9.09 3.68
N ARG A 20 0.21 8.83 5.00
CA ARG A 20 1.43 9.09 5.76
C ARG A 20 2.55 8.10 5.41
N LEU A 21 2.24 6.81 5.25
CA LEU A 21 3.22 5.82 4.79
C LEU A 21 3.73 6.12 3.38
N TYR A 22 2.84 6.52 2.47
CA TYR A 22 3.23 6.99 1.12
C TYR A 22 4.24 8.13 1.21
N ARG A 23 3.95 9.16 2.02
CA ARG A 23 4.86 10.29 2.25
C ARG A 23 6.20 9.87 2.86
N LEU A 24 6.20 8.92 3.78
CA LEU A 24 7.43 8.39 4.36
C LEU A 24 8.30 7.73 3.28
N LEU A 25 7.69 6.89 2.41
CA LEU A 25 8.42 6.22 1.33
C LEU A 25 8.97 7.22 0.30
N THR A 26 8.19 8.23 -0.09
CA THR A 26 8.67 9.25 -1.04
C THR A 26 9.79 10.13 -0.48
N LEU A 27 9.83 10.35 0.84
CA LEU A 27 10.95 11.04 1.49
C LEU A 27 12.23 10.19 1.55
N LEU A 28 12.09 8.86 1.62
CA LEU A 28 13.20 7.91 1.66
C LEU A 28 13.71 7.50 0.28
N GLY A 29 12.89 7.65 -0.77
CA GLY A 29 13.25 7.30 -2.15
C GLY A 29 14.52 7.97 -2.67
N PRO A 30 14.72 9.30 -2.47
CA PRO A 30 15.93 9.99 -2.90
C PRO A 30 17.20 9.61 -2.13
N GLY A 31 17.10 9.00 -0.94
CA GLY A 31 18.26 8.61 -0.14
C GLY A 31 18.04 8.67 1.39
N PRO A 32 19.08 8.37 2.18
CA PRO A 32 18.98 8.26 3.63
C PRO A 32 18.59 9.57 4.32
N GLN A 33 17.58 9.53 5.19
CA GLN A 33 17.06 10.70 5.91
C GLN A 33 17.23 10.58 7.43
N THR A 34 17.46 11.71 8.11
CA THR A 34 17.55 11.73 9.58
C THR A 34 16.16 11.60 10.22
N ARG A 35 16.11 11.02 11.43
CA ARG A 35 14.86 10.90 12.20
C ARG A 35 14.18 12.26 12.42
N GLY A 36 14.95 13.28 12.79
CA GLY A 36 14.42 14.61 13.08
C GLY A 36 13.76 15.25 11.86
N PHE A 37 14.34 15.06 10.68
CA PHE A 37 13.74 15.53 9.43
C PHE A 37 12.41 14.82 9.12
N LEU A 38 12.39 13.48 9.24
CA LEU A 38 11.20 12.67 9.00
C LEU A 38 10.04 13.03 9.94
N LEU A 39 10.30 13.14 11.26
CA LEU A 39 9.29 13.51 12.25
C LEU A 39 8.68 14.89 11.96
N ARG A 40 9.51 15.89 11.62
CA ARG A 40 9.04 17.25 11.29
C ARG A 40 8.20 17.28 10.02
N ARG A 41 8.61 16.55 8.97
CA ARG A 41 7.88 16.51 7.69
C ARG A 41 6.59 15.73 7.77
N LEU A 42 6.58 14.63 8.52
CA LEU A 42 5.40 13.77 8.70
C LEU A 42 4.44 14.29 9.77
N LYS A 43 4.84 15.34 10.53
CA LYS A 43 4.11 15.90 11.67
C LYS A 43 3.68 14.80 12.64
N LEU A 44 4.64 13.96 13.00
CA LEU A 44 4.42 12.74 13.76
C LEU A 44 5.30 12.75 15.02
N ASP A 45 4.81 12.11 16.07
CA ASP A 45 5.59 11.86 17.28
C ASP A 45 6.47 10.62 17.10
N VAL A 46 7.39 10.42 18.05
CA VAL A 46 8.35 9.30 17.99
C VAL A 46 7.63 7.94 18.00
N ARG A 47 6.56 7.79 18.78
CA ARG A 47 5.81 6.52 18.87
C ARG A 47 5.06 6.24 17.58
N GLY A 48 4.39 7.25 17.01
CA GLY A 48 3.74 7.13 15.71
C GLY A 48 4.71 6.72 14.61
N PHE A 49 5.93 7.28 14.62
CA PHE A 49 6.96 6.94 13.64
C PHE A 49 7.38 5.47 13.70
N TYR A 50 7.65 4.93 14.89
CA TYR A 50 8.00 3.51 15.00
C TYR A 50 6.83 2.58 14.66
N ARG A 51 5.58 2.96 14.98
CA ARG A 51 4.39 2.22 14.56
C ARG A 51 4.21 2.18 13.04
N ASP A 52 4.62 3.24 12.35
CA ASP A 52 4.59 3.28 10.89
C ASP A 52 5.73 2.46 10.28
N LEU A 53 6.92 2.45 10.87
CA LEU A 53 7.99 1.53 10.48
C LEU A 53 7.59 0.06 10.66
N GLU A 54 6.91 -0.26 11.75
CA GLU A 54 6.36 -1.59 11.98
C GLU A 54 5.30 -1.96 10.93
N ALA A 55 4.41 -1.03 10.57
CA ALA A 55 3.44 -1.23 9.49
C ALA A 55 4.13 -1.54 8.15
N LEU A 56 5.17 -0.79 7.79
CA LEU A 56 5.95 -1.05 6.58
C LEU A 56 6.57 -2.46 6.62
N ARG A 57 7.11 -2.88 7.77
CA ARG A 57 7.65 -4.24 7.93
C ARG A 57 6.60 -5.33 7.76
N THR A 58 5.37 -5.12 8.26
CA THR A 58 4.26 -6.08 8.04
C THR A 58 3.86 -6.18 6.57
N LEU A 59 4.11 -5.13 5.78
CA LEU A 59 3.92 -5.11 4.33
C LEU A 59 5.15 -5.59 3.55
N ASP A 60 6.14 -6.17 4.23
CA ASP A 60 7.42 -6.59 3.65
C ASP A 60 8.20 -5.44 2.97
N ILE A 61 8.06 -4.22 3.50
CA ILE A 61 8.82 -3.03 3.12
C ILE A 61 9.87 -2.79 4.21
N LYS A 62 11.14 -2.97 3.87
CA LYS A 62 12.25 -2.86 4.83
C LYS A 62 12.84 -1.46 4.80
N VAL A 63 12.99 -0.86 5.97
CA VAL A 63 13.71 0.41 6.17
C VAL A 63 14.91 0.10 7.06
N THR A 64 16.11 0.34 6.54
CA THR A 64 17.38 0.11 7.25
C THR A 64 17.87 1.40 7.89
N THR A 65 18.66 1.25 8.94
CA THR A 65 19.40 2.35 9.54
C THR A 65 20.86 2.28 9.12
N THR A 66 21.41 3.36 8.57
CA THR A 66 22.85 3.45 8.28
C THR A 66 23.62 3.65 9.59
N SER A 67 24.62 2.81 9.84
CA SER A 67 25.35 2.70 11.12
C SER A 67 26.01 3.99 11.59
N ASP A 68 26.37 4.90 10.69
CA ASP A 68 27.15 6.08 11.05
C ASP A 68 26.33 7.24 11.64
N GLU A 69 25.02 7.37 11.37
CA GLU A 69 24.30 8.61 11.74
C GLU A 69 22.80 8.47 12.10
N ALA A 70 22.32 7.28 12.47
CA ALA A 70 20.89 7.07 12.76
C ALA A 70 19.96 7.59 11.63
N ARG A 71 20.43 7.50 10.38
CA ARG A 71 19.68 7.83 9.18
C ARG A 71 18.91 6.60 8.72
N TYR A 72 17.69 6.80 8.26
CA TYR A 72 16.80 5.78 7.75
C TYR A 72 16.87 5.79 6.23
N ALA A 73 16.99 4.61 5.62
CA ALA A 73 17.00 4.42 4.18
C ALA A 73 16.02 3.33 3.78
N LEU A 74 15.41 3.45 2.61
CA LEU A 74 14.61 2.38 2.03
C LEU A 74 15.54 1.26 1.56
N ALA A 75 15.27 0.03 1.97
CA ALA A 75 15.98 -1.13 1.43
C ALA A 75 15.27 -1.58 0.15
N GLY A 76 15.81 -1.19 -1.00
CA GLY A 76 15.27 -1.48 -2.32
C GLY A 76 14.74 -0.24 -3.05
N GLU A 77 14.07 -0.48 -4.17
CA GLU A 77 13.52 0.59 -5.01
C GLU A 77 12.22 1.15 -4.46
N LEU A 78 12.00 2.45 -4.68
CA LEU A 78 10.78 3.14 -4.27
C LEU A 78 9.54 2.50 -4.90
N ASP A 79 9.61 2.16 -6.19
CA ASP A 79 8.46 1.66 -6.95
C ASP A 79 7.98 0.30 -6.42
N ASP A 80 8.92 -0.58 -6.07
CA ASP A 80 8.61 -1.88 -5.44
C ASP A 80 7.95 -1.71 -4.07
N ALA A 81 8.40 -0.73 -3.28
CA ALA A 81 7.80 -0.44 -1.98
C ALA A 81 6.38 0.14 -2.14
N LEU A 82 6.17 1.03 -3.13
CA LEU A 82 4.85 1.59 -3.43
C LEU A 82 3.86 0.52 -3.90
N ALA A 83 4.32 -0.48 -4.67
CA ALA A 83 3.48 -1.59 -5.13
C ALA A 83 2.92 -2.46 -3.99
N LYS A 84 3.58 -2.48 -2.83
CA LYS A 84 3.15 -3.24 -1.63
C LYS A 84 2.22 -2.43 -0.71
N LEU A 85 2.12 -1.12 -0.88
CA LEU A 85 1.33 -0.25 0.00
C LEU A 85 -0.17 -0.40 -0.31
N PRO A 86 -1.04 -0.61 0.70
CA PRO A 86 -2.48 -0.60 0.48
C PRO A 86 -2.94 0.82 0.11
N PHE A 87 -3.72 0.94 -0.97
CA PHE A 87 -4.35 2.19 -1.39
C PHE A 87 -5.78 2.26 -0.84
N PRO A 88 -6.08 3.17 0.10
CA PRO A 88 -7.43 3.45 0.54
C PRO A 88 -8.11 4.33 -0.50
N ASP A 89 -9.19 3.82 -1.08
CA ASP A 89 -9.93 4.53 -2.12
C ASP A 89 -10.55 5.83 -1.56
N PRO A 90 -10.27 7.00 -2.17
CA PRO A 90 -10.77 8.31 -1.71
C PRO A 90 -12.23 8.60 -2.12
N GLY A 91 -12.99 7.64 -2.62
CA GLY A 91 -14.41 7.82 -2.96
C GLY A 91 -14.70 7.69 -4.45
N LEU A 92 -13.95 6.83 -5.14
CA LEU A 92 -14.19 6.52 -6.54
C LEU A 92 -15.56 5.85 -6.70
N ASN A 93 -16.46 6.49 -7.45
CA ASN A 93 -17.75 5.88 -7.80
C ASN A 93 -17.55 4.89 -8.98
N VAL A 94 -18.57 4.06 -9.24
CA VAL A 94 -18.51 3.01 -10.27
C VAL A 94 -18.22 3.58 -11.67
N ARG A 95 -18.76 4.75 -12.01
CA ARG A 95 -18.53 5.39 -13.32
C ARG A 95 -17.06 5.76 -13.48
N ASP A 96 -16.48 6.39 -12.47
CA ASP A 96 -15.10 6.87 -12.53
C ASP A 96 -14.12 5.68 -12.53
N ALA A 97 -14.44 4.59 -11.82
CA ALA A 97 -13.69 3.33 -11.88
C ALA A 97 -13.73 2.67 -13.28
N LEU A 98 -14.89 2.70 -13.95
CA LEU A 98 -15.03 2.20 -15.32
C LEU A 98 -14.26 3.07 -16.33
N GLU A 99 -14.26 4.38 -16.14
CA GLU A 99 -13.51 5.30 -17.01
C GLU A 99 -12.00 5.05 -16.89
N LEU A 100 -11.49 4.97 -15.66
CA LEU A 100 -10.08 4.62 -15.43
C LEU A 100 -9.75 3.23 -16.00
N ALA A 101 -10.66 2.26 -15.93
CA ALA A 101 -10.42 0.92 -16.46
C ALA A 101 -10.26 0.84 -18.01
N LYS A 102 -10.54 1.90 -18.76
CA LYS A 102 -10.38 1.94 -20.23
C LYS A 102 -8.93 2.09 -20.70
N GLY A 103 -8.01 2.53 -19.85
CA GLY A 103 -6.60 2.71 -20.22
C GLY A 103 -5.87 1.40 -20.59
N SER A 104 -4.69 1.52 -21.20
CA SER A 104 -3.95 0.37 -21.77
C SER A 104 -2.78 -0.15 -20.92
N THR A 105 -2.41 0.56 -19.84
CA THR A 105 -1.27 0.18 -18.99
C THR A 105 -1.58 -1.04 -18.10
N ALA A 106 -0.55 -1.65 -17.52
CA ALA A 106 -0.71 -2.78 -16.60
C ALA A 106 -1.60 -2.46 -15.38
N ALA A 107 -1.54 -1.22 -14.87
CA ALA A 107 -2.39 -0.75 -13.77
C ALA A 107 -3.87 -0.70 -14.20
N HIS A 108 -4.16 -0.18 -15.39
CA HIS A 108 -5.52 -0.17 -15.93
C HIS A 108 -6.06 -1.58 -16.14
N ARG A 109 -5.24 -2.53 -16.62
CA ARG A 109 -5.64 -3.94 -16.76
C ARG A 109 -5.98 -4.57 -15.40
N LYS A 110 -5.18 -4.32 -14.36
CA LYS A 110 -5.47 -4.78 -12.98
C LYS A 110 -6.79 -4.17 -12.45
N LEU A 111 -6.99 -2.88 -12.66
CA LEU A 111 -8.23 -2.19 -12.27
C LEU A 111 -9.44 -2.78 -13.00
N LYS A 112 -9.35 -2.98 -14.32
CA LYS A 112 -10.40 -3.60 -15.14
C LYS A 112 -10.76 -5.00 -14.66
N GLN A 113 -9.77 -5.84 -14.33
CA GLN A 113 -10.01 -7.17 -13.75
C GLN A 113 -10.75 -7.07 -12.41
N ARG A 114 -10.36 -6.14 -11.55
CA ARG A 114 -11.00 -5.94 -10.24
C ARG A 114 -12.43 -5.42 -10.36
N VAL A 115 -12.68 -4.46 -11.26
CA VAL A 115 -14.02 -3.95 -11.57
C VAL A 115 -14.89 -5.06 -12.14
N ASN A 116 -14.39 -5.84 -13.11
CA ASN A 116 -15.12 -6.98 -13.65
C ASN A 116 -15.43 -8.05 -12.59
N SER A 117 -14.50 -8.34 -11.67
CA SER A 117 -14.74 -9.28 -10.57
C SER A 117 -15.80 -8.78 -9.59
N PHE A 118 -15.85 -7.46 -9.35
CA PHE A 118 -16.85 -6.84 -8.50
C PHE A 118 -18.25 -6.86 -9.15
N LEU A 119 -18.34 -6.43 -10.41
CA LEU A 119 -19.61 -6.33 -11.14
C LEU A 119 -20.23 -7.68 -11.48
N ASN A 120 -19.40 -8.69 -11.77
CA ASN A 120 -19.88 -10.01 -12.19
C ASN A 120 -19.98 -11.02 -11.02
N GLY A 121 -19.61 -10.61 -9.80
CA GLY A 121 -19.55 -11.47 -8.61
C GLY A 121 -18.58 -12.66 -8.74
N PRO A 122 -18.38 -13.45 -7.66
CA PRO A 122 -17.82 -14.78 -7.82
C PRO A 122 -18.82 -15.60 -8.64
N ARG A 123 -18.39 -16.13 -9.79
CA ARG A 123 -19.17 -17.11 -10.57
C ARG A 123 -19.31 -18.40 -9.76
N GLY A 124 -20.20 -18.39 -8.77
CA GLY A 124 -20.73 -19.58 -8.12
C GLY A 124 -21.73 -20.21 -9.07
N GLY A 125 -21.29 -21.26 -9.79
CA GLY A 125 -22.24 -22.15 -10.44
C GLY A 125 -23.19 -22.75 -9.40
N PRO A 126 -24.45 -23.04 -9.77
CA PRO A 126 -25.44 -23.56 -8.84
C PRO A 126 -24.93 -24.86 -8.20
N ASN A 127 -24.89 -24.87 -6.87
CA ASN A 127 -24.63 -26.05 -6.06
C ASN A 127 -25.79 -27.03 -6.31
N LYS A 128 -25.58 -28.05 -7.15
CA LYS A 128 -26.56 -29.12 -7.36
C LYS A 128 -26.51 -30.01 -6.12
N PRO A 129 -27.57 -30.09 -5.30
CA PRO A 129 -27.62 -31.08 -4.24
C PRO A 129 -27.58 -32.47 -4.88
N ARG A 130 -26.69 -33.32 -4.39
CA ARG A 130 -26.74 -34.77 -4.60
C ARG A 130 -27.69 -35.38 -3.58
#